data_AF-A0AAD6CNV6-F1
#
_entry.id   AF-A0AAD6CNV6-F1
#
_cell.length_a   1.000
_cell.length_b   1.000
_cell.length_c   1.000
_cell.angle_alpha   90.00
_cell.angle_beta   90.00
_cell.angle_gamma   90.00
#
_symmetry.space_group_name_H-M   'P 1'
#
loop_
_entity.id
_entity.type
_entity.pdbx_description
1 polymer ?
#
loop_
_entity_poly.entity_id
_entity_poly.type
_entity_poly.pdbx_seq_one_letter_code
_entity_poly.pdbx_strand_id
1 'polypeptide(L)'
;MDASFVMTNTAQTAYSQSILGHSIYTKWRGSTVETLQVLSQSSKDPMLSDLYHHLMIIFHIPLKSLCTVAGWTATEDAILATKKELYKWMVDNPQAARKTLLHGAILFKSLRSRPLITYSEAHELLVATLTIWTYTSLHPSRSEDTLTGPKIYLDRHMTDDQERSWILSPNGDSPLYISGVGCILNDSAAVRVLLEAKNCFTRKSHPWGIYHQIMTVFEVMASSGTAISLDQF
;
A
#
# COMPACT_ATOMS: atom_id res chain seq x y z
N MET A 1 53.98 9.85 2.64
CA MET A 1 53.53 8.60 3.29
C MET A 1 52.09 8.39 2.85
N ASP A 2 51.95 7.70 1.73
CA ASP A 2 50.69 7.15 1.25
C ASP A 2 50.43 5.82 1.94
N ALA A 3 49.18 5.59 2.34
CA ALA A 3 48.66 4.26 2.58
C ALA A 3 47.19 4.26 2.14
N SER A 4 46.99 3.82 0.90
CA SER A 4 45.71 3.38 0.35
C SER A 4 45.19 2.18 1.14
N PHE A 5 43.97 2.30 1.67
CA PHE A 5 43.25 1.16 2.23
C PHE A 5 42.14 0.75 1.28
N VAL A 6 42.50 -0.14 0.36
CA VAL A 6 41.59 -0.91 -0.48
C VAL A 6 40.96 -1.98 0.41
N MET A 7 39.70 -1.83 0.80
CA MET A 7 38.89 -2.97 1.25
C MET A 7 38.22 -3.60 0.03
N THR A 8 38.85 -4.66 -0.48
CA THR A 8 38.19 -5.69 -1.28
C THR A 8 37.08 -6.32 -0.45
N ASN A 9 35.83 -5.92 -0.69
CA ASN A 9 34.66 -6.53 -0.06
C ASN A 9 34.22 -7.78 -0.84
N THR A 10 35.03 -8.84 -0.76
CA THR A 10 34.67 -10.19 -1.19
C THR A 10 33.92 -10.89 -0.06
N ALA A 11 32.65 -10.57 0.18
CA ALA A 11 31.69 -11.41 0.93
C ALA A 11 30.25 -10.84 0.98
N GLN A 12 29.74 -10.26 -0.12
CA GLN A 12 28.34 -9.81 -0.16
C GLN A 12 27.59 -10.39 -1.36
N THR A 13 27.76 -11.69 -1.56
CA THR A 13 26.93 -12.51 -2.44
C THR A 13 26.12 -13.47 -1.58
N ALA A 14 24.81 -13.46 -1.81
CA ALA A 14 23.78 -14.35 -1.25
C ALA A 14 23.28 -14.04 0.18
N TYR A 15 22.41 -13.03 0.31
CA TYR A 15 21.33 -13.05 1.30
C TYR A 15 20.02 -12.52 0.70
N SER A 16 19.63 -13.11 -0.43
CA SER A 16 18.25 -13.04 -0.95
C SER A 16 17.50 -14.31 -0.56
N GLN A 17 17.46 -14.64 0.74
CA GLN A 17 16.43 -15.54 1.23
C GLN A 17 15.15 -14.73 1.36
N SER A 18 14.18 -15.03 0.51
CA SER A 18 12.82 -14.49 0.59
C SER A 18 12.30 -14.63 2.02
N ILE A 19 12.13 -13.50 2.73
CA ILE A 19 11.50 -13.45 4.06
C ILE A 19 10.11 -14.12 4.02
N LEU A 20 9.47 -14.12 2.85
CA LEU A 20 8.17 -14.75 2.60
C LEU A 20 8.23 -16.30 2.58
N GLY A 21 9.42 -16.91 2.52
CA GLY A 21 9.61 -18.37 2.46
C GLY A 21 10.08 -19.02 3.77
N HIS A 22 10.25 -18.24 4.85
CA HIS A 22 10.77 -18.79 6.11
C HIS A 22 9.70 -19.61 6.87
N SER A 23 10.00 -20.87 7.24
CA SER A 23 8.99 -21.86 7.67
C SER A 23 8.22 -21.50 8.95
N ILE A 24 8.81 -20.69 9.83
CA ILE A 24 8.14 -20.18 11.04
C ILE A 24 7.07 -19.15 10.67
N TYR A 25 7.32 -18.31 9.66
CA TYR A 25 6.41 -17.27 9.23
C TYR A 25 5.17 -17.86 8.54
N THR A 26 5.35 -18.90 7.73
CA THR A 26 4.24 -19.58 7.05
C THR A 26 3.36 -20.40 8.00
N LYS A 27 3.94 -21.01 9.03
CA LYS A 27 3.22 -21.89 9.98
C LYS A 27 2.23 -21.15 10.88
N TRP A 28 2.55 -19.94 11.32
CA TRP A 28 1.70 -19.18 12.24
C TRP A 28 0.78 -18.18 11.56
N ARG A 29 1.07 -17.79 10.31
CA ARG A 29 0.31 -16.76 9.58
C ARG A 29 -1.19 -17.05 9.53
N GLY A 30 -1.60 -18.28 9.22
CA GLY A 30 -3.02 -18.64 9.10
C GLY A 30 -3.78 -18.44 10.42
N SER A 31 -3.31 -19.08 11.49
CA SER A 31 -3.92 -18.99 12.82
C SER A 31 -3.90 -17.57 13.39
N THR A 32 -2.82 -16.82 13.18
CA THR A 32 -2.72 -15.41 13.61
C THR A 32 -3.71 -14.53 12.86
N VAL A 33 -3.85 -14.68 11.54
CA VAL A 33 -4.81 -13.91 10.73
C VAL A 33 -6.25 -14.19 11.17
N GLU A 34 -6.61 -15.46 11.37
CA GLU A 34 -7.96 -15.84 11.83
C GLU A 34 -8.25 -15.26 13.22
N THR A 35 -7.31 -15.38 14.15
CA THR A 35 -7.46 -14.84 15.51
C THR A 35 -7.63 -13.32 15.49
N LEU A 36 -6.79 -12.61 14.71
CA LEU A 36 -6.88 -11.15 14.59
C LEU A 36 -8.18 -10.69 13.93
N GLN A 37 -8.71 -11.46 12.98
CA GLN A 37 -9.99 -11.18 12.35
C GLN A 37 -11.14 -11.32 13.36
N VAL A 38 -11.16 -12.40 14.14
CA VAL A 38 -12.19 -12.60 15.18
C VAL A 38 -12.11 -11.49 16.23
N LEU A 39 -10.90 -11.11 16.64
CA LEU A 39 -10.70 -10.03 17.60
C LEU A 39 -11.14 -8.67 17.05
N SER A 40 -10.84 -8.36 15.78
CA SER A 40 -11.24 -7.09 15.16
C SER A 40 -12.75 -7.01 14.97
N GLN A 41 -13.42 -8.11 14.62
CA GLN A 41 -14.88 -8.17 14.48
C GLN A 41 -15.60 -8.09 15.84
N SER A 42 -15.00 -8.62 16.90
CA SER A 42 -15.57 -8.63 18.25
C SER A 42 -15.32 -7.34 19.02
N SER A 43 -14.29 -6.58 18.64
CA SER A 43 -13.92 -5.33 19.28
C SER A 43 -14.63 -4.13 18.66
N LYS A 44 -15.01 -3.16 19.49
CA LYS A 44 -15.44 -1.83 19.05
C LYS A 44 -14.28 -0.84 18.94
N ASP A 45 -13.07 -1.26 19.31
CA ASP A 45 -11.87 -0.44 19.27
C ASP A 45 -11.35 -0.32 17.82
N PRO A 46 -11.35 0.88 17.22
CA PRO A 46 -10.82 1.08 15.88
C PRO A 46 -9.34 0.71 15.76
N MET A 47 -8.55 0.78 16.84
CA MET A 47 -7.12 0.45 16.79
C MET A 47 -6.87 -1.04 16.50
N LEU A 48 -7.72 -1.93 17.02
CA LEU A 48 -7.60 -3.37 16.74
C LEU A 48 -7.99 -3.70 15.29
N SER A 49 -9.01 -3.00 14.77
CA SER A 49 -9.36 -3.09 13.35
C SER A 49 -8.21 -2.56 12.47
N ASP A 50 -7.65 -1.40 12.81
CA ASP A 50 -6.55 -0.79 12.08
C ASP A 50 -5.31 -1.71 12.05
N LEU A 51 -4.95 -2.30 13.19
CA LEU A 51 -3.88 -3.27 13.29
C LEU A 51 -4.14 -4.51 12.42
N TYR A 52 -5.37 -5.05 12.42
CA TYR A 52 -5.74 -6.18 11.56
C TYR A 52 -5.52 -5.85 10.08
N HIS A 53 -6.05 -4.71 9.61
CA HIS A 53 -5.89 -4.29 8.22
C HIS A 53 -4.42 -4.02 7.87
N HIS A 54 -3.67 -3.40 8.79
CA HIS A 54 -2.23 -3.16 8.64
C HIS A 54 -1.46 -4.48 8.46
N LEU A 55 -1.71 -5.46 9.34
CA LEU A 55 -1.08 -6.77 9.28
C LEU A 55 -1.43 -7.51 7.98
N MET A 56 -2.68 -7.41 7.54
CA MET A 56 -3.12 -7.99 6.27
C MET A 56 -2.42 -7.39 5.05
N ILE A 57 -2.01 -6.13 5.09
CA ILE A 57 -1.21 -5.52 4.01
C ILE A 57 0.21 -6.09 4.02
N ILE A 58 0.90 -6.02 5.16
CA ILE A 58 2.31 -6.42 5.26
C ILE A 58 2.52 -7.93 5.05
N PHE A 59 1.49 -8.75 5.28
CA PHE A 59 1.50 -10.17 4.97
C PHE A 59 1.59 -10.49 3.48
N HIS A 60 1.20 -9.54 2.62
CA HIS A 60 1.20 -9.72 1.16
C HIS A 60 2.32 -8.93 0.49
N ILE A 61 2.59 -7.71 0.96
CA ILE A 61 3.60 -6.82 0.37
C ILE A 61 4.56 -6.36 1.47
N PRO A 62 5.86 -6.66 1.37
CA PRO A 62 6.84 -6.14 2.32
C PRO A 62 6.85 -4.62 2.33
N LEU A 63 6.84 -4.01 3.52
CA LEU A 63 6.93 -2.56 3.68
C LEU A 63 8.14 -1.98 2.93
N LYS A 64 9.28 -2.67 2.97
CA LYS A 64 10.48 -2.27 2.25
C LYS A 64 10.22 -2.08 0.76
N SER A 65 9.45 -2.97 0.13
CA SER A 65 9.13 -2.88 -1.29
C SER A 65 8.26 -1.65 -1.60
N LEU A 66 7.28 -1.36 -0.74
CA LEU A 66 6.46 -0.14 -0.86
C LEU A 66 7.31 1.13 -0.73
N CYS A 67 8.20 1.19 0.27
CA CYS A 67 9.10 2.31 0.47
C CYS A 67 10.11 2.47 -0.68
N THR A 68 10.66 1.36 -1.19
CA THR A 68 11.58 1.39 -2.34
C THR A 68 10.89 1.96 -3.57
N VAL A 69 9.67 1.52 -3.91
CA VAL A 69 8.96 2.06 -5.09
C VAL A 69 8.56 3.53 -4.90
N ALA A 70 8.33 3.97 -3.66
CA ALA A 70 8.15 5.38 -3.33
C ALA A 70 9.43 6.22 -3.42
N GLY A 71 10.60 5.60 -3.68
CA GLY A 71 11.89 6.28 -3.78
C GLY A 71 12.58 6.53 -2.43
N TRP A 72 12.12 5.89 -1.35
CA TRP A 72 12.68 6.11 -0.02
C TRP A 72 14.08 5.49 0.10
N THR A 73 15.11 6.34 0.15
CA THR A 73 16.53 5.93 0.26
C THR A 73 16.95 4.88 -0.78
N ALA A 74 16.31 4.90 -1.95
CA ALA A 74 16.49 3.92 -3.01
C ALA A 74 17.15 4.55 -4.24
N THR A 75 17.97 3.77 -4.94
CA THR A 75 18.51 4.15 -6.25
C THR A 75 17.44 3.98 -7.33
N GLU A 76 17.59 4.66 -8.47
CA GLU A 76 16.68 4.50 -9.61
C GLU A 76 16.57 3.04 -10.08
N ASP A 77 17.70 2.32 -10.11
CA ASP A 77 17.73 0.89 -10.43
C ASP A 77 16.92 0.05 -9.45
N ALA A 78 17.00 0.35 -8.14
CA ALA A 78 16.24 -0.36 -7.12
C ALA A 78 14.74 -0.06 -7.23
N ILE A 79 14.38 1.21 -7.49
CA ILE A 79 12.99 1.62 -7.74
C ILE A 79 12.43 0.83 -8.94
N LEU A 80 13.17 0.82 -10.05
CA LEU A 80 12.75 0.16 -11.28
C LEU A 80 12.60 -1.35 -11.10
N ALA A 81 13.59 -2.00 -10.46
CA ALA A 81 13.55 -3.43 -10.19
C ALA A 81 12.34 -3.79 -9.30
N THR A 82 12.13 -3.08 -8.19
CA THR A 82 11.00 -3.34 -7.30
C THR A 82 9.65 -3.05 -7.96
N LYS A 83 9.55 -2.02 -8.83
CA LYS A 83 8.33 -1.79 -9.63
C LYS A 83 7.99 -3.00 -10.50
N LYS A 84 8.97 -3.56 -11.22
CA LYS A 84 8.77 -4.76 -12.04
C LYS A 84 8.34 -5.96 -11.20
N GLU A 85 8.97 -6.16 -10.05
CA GLU A 85 8.64 -7.25 -9.12
C GLU A 85 7.21 -7.12 -8.58
N LEU A 86 6.80 -5.92 -8.16
CA LEU A 86 5.45 -5.68 -7.64
C LEU A 86 4.40 -5.80 -8.74
N TYR A 87 4.66 -5.29 -9.94
CA TYR A 87 3.77 -5.47 -11.08
C TYR A 87 3.60 -6.95 -11.42
N LYS A 88 4.71 -7.70 -11.53
CA LYS A 88 4.68 -9.14 -11.75
C LYS A 88 3.91 -9.86 -10.65
N TRP A 89 4.13 -9.52 -9.38
CA TRP A 89 3.39 -10.09 -8.26
C TRP A 89 1.88 -9.82 -8.37
N MET A 90 1.46 -8.61 -8.75
CA MET A 90 0.05 -8.26 -8.94
C MET A 90 -0.60 -9.08 -10.06
N VAL A 91 0.12 -9.30 -11.16
CA VAL A 91 -0.34 -10.11 -12.31
C VAL A 91 -0.40 -11.59 -11.94
N ASP A 92 0.63 -12.12 -11.26
CA ASP A 92 0.70 -13.53 -10.87
C ASP A 92 -0.27 -13.86 -9.72
N ASN A 93 -0.64 -12.87 -8.88
CA ASN A 93 -1.48 -13.05 -7.69
C ASN A 93 -2.61 -12.00 -7.62
N PRO A 94 -3.53 -11.93 -8.61
CA PRO A 94 -4.50 -10.85 -8.71
C PRO A 94 -5.49 -10.79 -7.55
N GLN A 95 -5.86 -11.96 -6.99
CA GLN A 95 -6.73 -12.03 -5.82
C GLN A 95 -6.05 -11.46 -4.57
N ALA A 96 -4.77 -11.78 -4.37
CA ALA A 96 -3.99 -11.24 -3.26
C ALA A 96 -3.83 -9.72 -3.39
N ALA A 97 -3.51 -9.23 -4.59
CA ALA A 97 -3.42 -7.79 -4.86
C ALA A 97 -4.72 -7.04 -4.56
N ARG A 98 -5.88 -7.58 -5.00
CA ARG A 98 -7.19 -7.03 -4.66
C ARG A 98 -7.47 -7.03 -3.16
N LYS A 99 -7.20 -8.15 -2.48
CA LYS A 99 -7.39 -8.27 -1.04
C LYS A 99 -6.53 -7.24 -0.29
N THR A 100 -5.26 -7.10 -0.66
CA THR A 100 -4.35 -6.10 -0.09
C THR A 100 -4.84 -4.67 -0.31
N LEU A 101 -5.32 -4.36 -1.52
CA LEU A 101 -5.93 -3.06 -1.82
C LEU A 101 -7.16 -2.78 -0.94
N LEU A 102 -8.03 -3.77 -0.74
CA LEU A 102 -9.22 -3.62 0.11
C LEU A 102 -8.86 -3.30 1.56
N HIS A 103 -7.92 -4.06 2.15
CA HIS A 103 -7.44 -3.74 3.50
C HIS A 103 -6.78 -2.34 3.56
N GLY A 104 -6.04 -1.95 2.52
CA GLY A 104 -5.49 -0.60 2.37
C GLY A 104 -6.57 0.48 2.36
N ALA A 105 -7.63 0.31 1.57
CA ALA A 105 -8.73 1.26 1.47
C ALA A 105 -9.51 1.42 2.78
N ILE A 106 -9.78 0.30 3.47
CA ILE A 106 -10.49 0.30 4.77
C ILE A 106 -9.64 1.02 5.83
N LEU A 107 -8.35 0.66 5.94
CA LEU A 107 -7.42 1.29 6.88
C LEU A 107 -7.28 2.80 6.61
N PHE A 108 -7.13 3.18 5.33
CA PHE A 108 -7.03 4.58 4.93
C PHE A 108 -8.25 5.40 5.37
N LYS A 109 -9.47 4.88 5.17
CA LYS A 109 -10.69 5.56 5.61
C LYS A 109 -10.77 5.66 7.14
N SER A 110 -10.45 4.59 7.85
CA SER A 110 -10.47 4.58 9.33
C SER A 110 -9.61 5.72 9.86
N LEU A 111 -8.35 5.79 9.43
CA LEU A 111 -7.40 6.82 9.84
C LEU A 111 -7.82 8.23 9.39
N ARG A 112 -8.35 8.38 8.17
CA ARG A 112 -8.85 9.67 7.67
C ARG A 112 -10.08 10.19 8.43
N SER A 113 -10.86 9.30 9.04
CA SER A 113 -12.10 9.68 9.73
C SER A 113 -11.89 10.28 11.12
N ARG A 114 -10.67 10.24 11.65
CA ARG A 114 -10.33 10.62 13.03
C ARG A 114 -9.01 11.39 13.11
N PRO A 115 -8.76 12.16 14.19
CA PRO A 115 -7.44 12.73 14.45
C PRO A 115 -6.40 11.61 14.63
N LEU A 116 -5.21 11.81 14.08
CA LEU A 116 -4.05 10.95 14.35
C LEU A 116 -3.37 11.44 15.63
N ILE A 117 -3.40 10.62 16.67
CA ILE A 117 -2.93 10.92 18.02
C ILE A 117 -1.78 10.01 18.47
N THR A 118 -1.58 8.86 17.81
CA THR A 118 -0.52 7.91 18.16
C THR A 118 0.58 7.82 17.11
N TYR A 119 1.75 7.33 17.52
CA TYR A 119 2.86 7.10 16.60
C TYR A 119 2.54 6.03 15.54
N SER A 120 1.84 4.96 15.92
CA SER A 120 1.52 3.84 15.02
C SER A 120 0.61 4.26 13.87
N GLU A 121 -0.32 5.18 14.10
CA GLU A 121 -1.28 5.65 13.10
C GLU A 121 -0.63 6.32 11.88
N ALA A 122 0.50 7.00 12.07
CA ALA A 122 1.22 7.59 10.95
C ALA A 122 1.89 6.54 10.08
N HIS A 123 2.42 5.51 10.71
CA HIS A 123 2.97 4.36 10.01
C HIS A 123 1.86 3.58 9.29
N GLU A 124 0.72 3.35 9.94
CA GLU A 124 -0.44 2.71 9.34
C GLU A 124 -0.97 3.50 8.15
N LEU A 125 -1.04 4.83 8.26
CA LEU A 125 -1.44 5.71 7.16
C LEU A 125 -0.43 5.66 6.02
N LEU A 126 0.87 5.65 6.31
CA LEU A 126 1.91 5.47 5.31
C LEU A 126 1.72 4.17 4.53
N VAL A 127 1.55 3.06 5.25
CA VAL A 127 1.35 1.73 4.65
C VAL A 127 0.09 1.67 3.80
N ALA A 128 -1.04 2.17 4.31
CA ALA A 128 -2.30 2.23 3.56
C ALA A 128 -2.15 3.08 2.29
N THR A 129 -1.53 4.25 2.41
CA THR A 129 -1.32 5.19 1.31
C THR A 129 -0.44 4.59 0.22
N LEU A 130 0.73 4.05 0.59
CA LEU A 130 1.65 3.45 -0.38
C LEU A 130 1.05 2.21 -1.04
N THR A 131 0.21 1.46 -0.33
CA THR A 131 -0.49 0.30 -0.90
C THR A 131 -1.47 0.72 -1.99
N ILE A 132 -2.35 1.69 -1.69
CA ILE A 132 -3.31 2.21 -2.66
C ILE A 132 -2.55 2.85 -3.82
N TRP A 133 -1.59 3.74 -3.53
CA TRP A 133 -0.78 4.43 -4.53
C TRP A 133 -0.06 3.46 -5.46
N THR A 134 0.58 2.42 -4.93
CA THR A 134 1.28 1.39 -5.72
C THR A 134 0.29 0.68 -6.64
N TYR A 135 -0.86 0.24 -6.11
CA TYR A 135 -1.88 -0.40 -6.93
C TYR A 135 -2.34 0.52 -8.07
N THR A 136 -2.65 1.77 -7.77
CA THR A 136 -3.09 2.74 -8.78
C THR A 136 -2.02 3.10 -9.81
N SER A 137 -0.74 3.05 -9.43
CA SER A 137 0.38 3.43 -10.31
C SER A 137 0.81 2.29 -11.22
N LEU A 138 0.59 1.03 -10.81
CA LEU A 138 0.97 -0.15 -11.57
C LEU A 138 -0.21 -0.80 -12.30
N HIS A 139 -1.44 -0.48 -11.91
CA HIS A 139 -2.63 -0.92 -12.63
C HIS A 139 -2.83 -0.05 -13.88
N PRO A 140 -3.19 -0.64 -15.04
CA PRO A 140 -3.51 0.14 -16.22
C PRO A 140 -4.58 1.18 -15.91
N SER A 141 -4.28 2.43 -16.23
CA SER A 141 -5.24 3.51 -16.09
C SER A 141 -6.31 3.42 -17.17
N ARG A 142 -7.50 3.90 -16.83
CA ARG A 142 -8.67 3.91 -17.71
C ARG A 142 -9.37 5.25 -17.58
N SER A 143 -9.88 5.75 -18.71
CA SER A 143 -10.81 6.87 -18.67
C SER A 143 -12.07 6.42 -17.94
N GLU A 144 -12.57 7.26 -17.03
CA GLU A 144 -13.76 6.95 -16.24
C GLU A 144 -14.99 6.71 -17.12
N ASP A 145 -15.05 7.34 -18.29
CA ASP A 145 -16.12 7.18 -19.29
C ASP A 145 -16.16 5.77 -19.90
N THR A 146 -15.07 5.01 -19.79
CA THR A 146 -14.98 3.62 -20.29
C THR A 146 -15.46 2.60 -19.26
N LEU A 147 -15.68 3.01 -18.01
CA LEU A 147 -16.08 2.14 -16.90
C LEU A 147 -17.61 2.10 -16.79
N THR A 148 -18.21 1.05 -17.35
CA THR A 148 -19.67 0.91 -17.46
C THR A 148 -20.32 0.08 -16.35
N GLY A 149 -19.50 -0.56 -15.50
CA GLY A 149 -19.97 -1.41 -14.42
C GLY A 149 -20.53 -0.65 -13.21
N PRO A 150 -21.13 -1.35 -12.23
CA PRO A 150 -21.58 -0.74 -10.98
C PRO A 150 -20.40 -0.14 -10.19
N LYS A 151 -20.61 1.01 -9.55
CA LYS A 151 -19.59 1.64 -8.70
C LYS A 151 -19.30 0.78 -7.48
N ILE A 152 -18.03 0.46 -7.25
CA ILE A 152 -17.57 -0.30 -6.08
C ILE A 152 -16.82 0.63 -5.14
N TYR A 153 -17.29 0.77 -3.91
CA TYR A 153 -16.61 1.55 -2.88
C TYR A 153 -15.79 0.63 -1.97
N LEU A 154 -14.47 0.67 -2.14
CA LEU A 154 -13.54 -0.24 -1.43
C LEU A 154 -13.43 0.05 0.06
N ASP A 155 -13.72 1.27 0.48
CA ASP A 155 -13.63 1.69 1.87
C ASP A 155 -14.98 1.62 2.60
N ARG A 156 -16.03 1.10 1.96
CA ARG A 156 -17.34 0.91 2.59
C ARG A 156 -17.52 -0.53 3.01
N HIS A 157 -18.43 -0.74 3.95
CA HIS A 157 -18.79 -2.09 4.39
C HIS A 157 -19.32 -2.87 3.19
N MET A 158 -18.62 -3.96 2.84
CA MET A 158 -19.09 -4.99 1.93
C MET A 158 -19.60 -6.16 2.75
N THR A 159 -20.64 -6.83 2.27
CA THR A 159 -20.95 -8.17 2.78
C THR A 159 -19.84 -9.14 2.39
N ASP A 160 -19.67 -10.22 3.15
CA ASP A 160 -18.68 -11.27 2.84
C ASP A 160 -18.81 -11.78 1.40
N ASP A 161 -20.04 -11.88 0.90
CA ASP A 161 -20.31 -12.33 -0.48
C ASP A 161 -19.92 -11.27 -1.52
N GLN A 162 -20.14 -9.98 -1.25
CA GLN A 162 -19.68 -8.91 -2.12
C GLN A 162 -18.16 -8.81 -2.16
N GLU A 163 -17.51 -8.93 -1.01
CA GLU A 163 -16.05 -8.95 -0.90
C GLU A 163 -15.49 -10.15 -1.69
N ARG A 164 -16.00 -11.37 -1.42
CA ARG A 164 -15.57 -12.58 -2.13
C ARG A 164 -15.82 -12.48 -3.62
N SER A 165 -16.99 -11.99 -4.03
CA SER A 165 -17.31 -11.81 -5.45
C SER A 165 -16.33 -10.86 -6.12
N TRP A 166 -16.00 -9.72 -5.51
CA TRP A 166 -15.04 -8.77 -6.09
C TRP A 166 -13.62 -9.33 -6.11
N ILE A 167 -13.19 -10.04 -5.06
CA ILE A 167 -11.87 -10.65 -4.98
C ILE A 167 -11.71 -11.79 -6.00
N LEU A 168 -12.72 -12.63 -6.21
CA LEU A 168 -12.63 -13.83 -7.05
C LEU A 168 -13.03 -13.58 -8.51
N SER A 169 -14.06 -12.76 -8.74
CA SER A 169 -14.70 -12.55 -10.03
C SER A 169 -14.85 -11.05 -10.28
N PRO A 170 -13.77 -10.35 -10.68
CA PRO A 170 -13.82 -8.92 -10.88
C PRO A 170 -14.78 -8.60 -12.03
N ASN A 171 -15.69 -7.66 -11.81
CA ASN A 171 -16.34 -6.97 -12.91
C ASN A 171 -15.32 -5.99 -13.50
N GLY A 172 -14.61 -6.41 -14.54
CA GLY A 172 -13.44 -5.71 -15.11
C GLY A 172 -13.68 -4.25 -15.51
N ASP A 173 -14.94 -3.85 -15.69
CA ASP A 173 -15.33 -2.49 -16.09
C ASP A 173 -16.02 -1.70 -14.96
N SER A 174 -16.02 -2.22 -13.73
CA SER A 174 -16.59 -1.51 -12.58
C SER A 174 -15.61 -0.46 -12.06
N PRO A 175 -16.03 0.81 -11.95
CA PRO A 175 -15.18 1.84 -11.38
C PRO A 175 -15.01 1.63 -9.88
N LEU A 176 -13.76 1.70 -9.41
CA LEU A 176 -13.38 1.49 -8.02
C LEU A 176 -13.19 2.84 -7.34
N TYR A 177 -13.86 3.08 -6.22
CA TYR A 177 -13.81 4.34 -5.49
C TYR A 177 -13.32 4.16 -4.05
N ILE A 178 -12.63 5.20 -3.58
CA ILE A 178 -12.30 5.41 -2.16
C ILE A 178 -12.83 6.78 -1.75
N SER A 179 -13.51 6.88 -0.61
CA SER A 179 -14.10 8.13 -0.14
C SER A 179 -13.00 9.15 0.18
N GLY A 180 -13.12 10.36 -0.36
CA GLY A 180 -12.10 11.42 -0.26
C GLY A 180 -11.07 11.41 -1.39
N VAL A 181 -10.90 10.27 -2.09
CA VAL A 181 -9.94 10.12 -3.20
C VAL A 181 -10.63 10.11 -4.57
N GLY A 182 -11.81 9.49 -4.68
CA GLY A 182 -12.51 9.32 -5.97
C GLY A 182 -12.17 7.99 -6.67
N CYS A 183 -12.34 7.93 -7.99
CA CYS A 183 -12.10 6.72 -8.78
C CYS A 183 -10.60 6.40 -8.85
N ILE A 184 -10.17 5.22 -8.38
CA ILE A 184 -8.76 4.87 -8.27
C ILE A 184 -8.17 4.26 -9.56
N LEU A 185 -8.98 4.09 -10.61
CA LEU A 185 -8.55 3.53 -11.89
C LEU A 185 -8.17 4.60 -12.93
N ASN A 186 -8.25 5.89 -12.58
CA ASN A 186 -7.97 6.99 -13.52
C ASN A 186 -6.53 7.54 -13.37
N ASP A 187 -6.07 8.29 -14.38
CA ASP A 187 -4.67 8.77 -14.51
C ASP A 187 -4.18 9.66 -13.35
N SER A 188 -5.10 10.29 -12.60
CA SER A 188 -4.76 11.17 -11.47
C SER A 188 -5.03 10.54 -10.10
N ALA A 189 -5.42 9.27 -10.05
CA ALA A 189 -5.73 8.56 -8.81
C ALA A 189 -4.54 8.55 -7.84
N ALA A 190 -3.36 8.17 -8.34
CA ALA A 190 -2.14 8.09 -7.55
C ALA A 190 -1.83 9.42 -6.83
N VAL A 191 -1.93 10.55 -7.56
CA VAL A 191 -1.69 11.88 -6.99
C VAL A 191 -2.74 12.23 -5.93
N ARG A 192 -4.04 11.97 -6.20
CA ARG A 192 -5.11 12.27 -5.23
C ARG A 192 -4.98 11.46 -3.95
N VAL A 193 -4.50 10.21 -4.02
CA VAL A 193 -4.21 9.37 -2.84
C VAL A 193 -3.17 10.04 -1.94
N LEU A 194 -2.05 10.48 -2.52
CA LEU A 194 -0.96 11.14 -1.78
C LEU A 194 -1.41 12.46 -1.15
N LEU A 195 -2.15 13.28 -1.91
CA LEU A 195 -2.64 14.56 -1.41
C LEU A 195 -3.65 14.40 -0.27
N GLU A 196 -4.55 13.42 -0.38
CA GLU A 196 -5.51 13.18 0.71
C GLU A 196 -4.83 12.58 1.94
N ALA A 197 -3.80 11.73 1.77
CA ALA A 197 -2.99 11.24 2.88
C ALA A 197 -2.25 12.38 3.61
N LYS A 198 -1.65 13.30 2.85
CA LYS A 198 -1.06 14.53 3.41
C LYS A 198 -2.10 15.33 4.21
N ASN A 199 -3.31 15.48 3.68
CA ASN A 199 -4.38 16.20 4.36
C ASN A 199 -4.72 15.58 5.72
N CYS A 200 -4.69 14.25 5.87
CA CYS A 200 -4.91 13.58 7.16
C CYS A 200 -3.93 14.06 8.24
N PHE A 201 -2.65 14.23 7.91
CA PHE A 201 -1.64 14.73 8.85
C PHE A 201 -1.86 16.20 9.24
N THR A 202 -2.46 17.01 8.36
CA THR A 202 -2.69 18.44 8.63
C THR A 202 -3.97 18.73 9.41
N ARG A 203 -4.98 17.86 9.35
CA ARG A 203 -6.35 18.25 9.72
C ARG A 203 -6.57 18.44 11.22
N LYS A 204 -5.86 17.74 12.11
CA LYS A 204 -6.17 17.76 13.56
C LYS A 204 -5.00 17.41 14.50
N SER A 205 -3.76 17.35 14.05
CA SER A 205 -2.59 17.06 14.91
C SER A 205 -1.60 18.22 14.90
N HIS A 206 -0.93 18.45 16.04
CA HIS A 206 0.36 19.13 16.01
C HIS A 206 1.32 18.12 15.38
N PRO A 207 1.88 18.39 14.20
CA PRO A 207 2.70 17.41 13.51
C PRO A 207 3.91 17.03 14.37
N TRP A 208 3.91 15.80 14.86
CA TRP A 208 5.08 15.20 15.50
C TRP A 208 6.14 14.96 14.42
N GLY A 209 7.43 15.09 14.75
CA GLY A 209 8.51 15.23 13.78
C GLY A 209 8.50 14.24 12.58
N ILE A 210 8.13 12.97 12.79
CA ILE A 210 8.07 11.96 11.72
C ILE A 210 6.95 12.24 10.69
N TYR A 211 5.86 12.91 11.09
CA TYR A 211 4.74 13.24 10.20
C TYR A 211 5.19 14.21 9.11
N HIS A 212 6.04 15.19 9.47
CA HIS A 212 6.62 16.11 8.50
C HIS A 212 7.44 15.38 7.43
N GLN A 213 8.24 14.38 7.82
CA GLN A 213 9.02 13.61 6.86
C GLN A 213 8.11 12.84 5.89
N ILE A 214 7.06 12.19 6.40
CA ILE A 214 6.09 11.46 5.57
C ILE A 214 5.33 12.41 4.64
N MET A 215 4.88 13.56 5.15
CA MET A 215 4.19 14.57 4.35
C MET A 215 5.07 15.10 3.21
N THR A 216 6.32 15.46 3.50
CA THR A 216 7.27 15.93 2.48
C THR A 216 7.48 14.88 1.40
N VAL A 217 7.59 13.60 1.79
CA VAL A 217 7.70 12.50 0.82
C VAL A 217 6.46 12.44 -0.08
N PHE A 218 5.25 12.52 0.48
CA PHE A 218 4.02 12.53 -0.31
C PHE A 218 3.92 13.73 -1.25
N GLU A 219 4.36 14.92 -0.81
CA GLU A 219 4.40 16.11 -1.66
C GLU A 219 5.38 15.97 -2.83
N VAL A 220 6.59 15.46 -2.55
CA VAL A 220 7.60 15.21 -3.58
C VAL A 220 7.06 14.18 -4.57
N MET A 221 6.50 13.07 -4.11
CA MET A 221 5.91 12.05 -4.98
C MET A 221 4.77 12.62 -5.84
N ALA A 222 3.89 13.45 -5.25
CA ALA A 222 2.78 14.07 -5.96
C ALA A 222 3.26 15.08 -7.02
N SER A 223 4.31 15.84 -6.72
CA SER A 223 4.87 16.88 -7.60
C SER A 223 5.75 16.30 -8.71
N SER A 224 6.40 15.17 -8.44
CA SER A 224 7.30 14.49 -9.40
C SER A 224 6.55 13.70 -10.46
N GLY A 225 5.23 13.52 -10.29
CA GLY A 225 4.40 12.76 -11.23
C GLY A 225 4.92 11.35 -11.47
N THR A 226 5.46 10.66 -10.46
CA THR A 226 6.20 9.37 -10.58
C THR A 226 5.38 8.15 -11.03
N ALA A 227 4.33 8.38 -11.82
CA ALA A 227 4.01 7.51 -12.94
C ALA A 227 5.12 7.63 -14.01
N ILE A 228 6.30 7.06 -13.74
CA ILE A 228 7.17 6.63 -14.85
C ILE A 228 6.34 5.59 -15.59
N SER A 229 5.84 5.96 -16.77
CA SER A 229 4.93 5.15 -17.56
C SER A 229 5.50 3.74 -17.76
N LEU A 230 4.63 2.73 -17.65
CA LEU A 230 4.94 1.34 -18.01
C LEU A 230 5.24 1.19 -19.52
N ASP A 231 5.07 2.24 -20.34
CA ASP A 231 5.42 2.27 -21.77
C ASP A 231 6.93 2.16 -22.06
N GLN A 232 7.76 2.05 -21.02
CA GLN A 232 9.20 1.75 -21.14
C GLN A 232 9.53 0.26 -20.88
N PHE A 233 8.53 -0.63 -20.92
CA PHE A 233 8.70 -2.09 -20.86
C PHE A 233 8.13 -2.82 -22.07
#